data_AF-A0A9P0HUX1-F1
#
_entry.id   AF-A0A9P0HUX1-F1
#
_cell.length_a   1.000
_cell.length_b   1.000
_cell.length_c   1.000
_cell.angle_alpha   90.00
_cell.angle_beta   90.00
_cell.angle_gamma   90.00
#
_symmetry.space_group_name_H-M   'P 1'
#
loop_
_entity.id
_entity.type
_entity.pdbx_description
1 polymer ?
#
loop_
_entity_poly.entity_id
_entity_poly.type
_entity_poly.pdbx_seq_one_letter_code
_entity_poly.pdbx_strand_id
1 'polypeptide(L)'
;MAQHNFEGDVGNLNEHQIQFINKVIEEQGLSVNKVVFQPVGKAGDNFVANVKRINIEGENGSLKMVVKIASQNEFLRQSTNTEISFSNENFMYTEVLPKLVSLQKAAGVPEKEHLRYAKCFGALSEAPNEVIMLEDLNESEFVMLSKFKSLTDECGQKLEESIMIDYQGSKNGNPVMDLLFMIFNCTDHETRSKHYYDWLDYYHSELDRSLSYFDLSADSVYPRRQLDADIKKYKDLLFAICIMLTNIFTRNTEEAAEMMETLNSGSFDEAIEVLANTEIPKDTAVRAKKRITGIVESFIELGLL
;
A
#
# COMPACT_ATOMS: atom_id res chain seq x y z
N MET A 1 27.33 18.50 10.55
CA MET A 1 26.11 19.31 10.41
C MET A 1 25.47 19.38 11.79
N ALA A 2 24.85 20.49 12.16
CA ALA A 2 24.16 20.57 13.45
C ALA A 2 22.88 19.72 13.36
N GLN A 3 22.75 18.73 14.23
CA GLN A 3 21.58 17.86 14.30
C GLN A 3 20.37 18.72 14.68
N HIS A 4 19.28 18.66 13.90
CA HIS A 4 18.04 19.32 14.31
C HIS A 4 17.58 18.78 15.67
N ASN A 5 16.87 19.61 16.44
CA ASN A 5 16.30 19.17 17.71
C ASN A 5 15.15 18.17 17.45
N PHE A 6 15.44 16.89 17.56
CA PHE A 6 14.49 15.79 17.36
C PHE A 6 13.82 15.42 18.69
N GLU A 7 12.50 15.42 18.69
CA GLU A 7 11.65 15.12 19.85
C GLU A 7 10.65 14.00 19.53
N GLY A 8 10.09 13.36 20.55
CA GLY A 8 9.04 12.34 20.39
C GLY A 8 9.59 10.94 20.11
N ASP A 9 8.94 10.19 19.21
CA ASP A 9 9.27 8.80 18.90
C ASP A 9 10.48 8.67 17.95
N VAL A 10 11.67 9.09 18.42
CA VAL A 10 12.93 9.06 17.64
C VAL A 10 13.60 7.69 17.67
N GLY A 11 13.08 6.73 18.45
CA GLY A 11 13.66 5.40 18.59
C GLY A 11 13.74 4.63 17.26
N ASN A 12 14.69 3.68 17.19
CA ASN A 12 14.95 2.79 16.05
C ASN A 12 15.57 3.46 14.80
N LEU A 13 16.14 4.66 14.95
CA LEU A 13 16.94 5.32 13.92
C LEU A 13 18.44 5.18 14.22
N ASN A 14 19.24 4.82 13.21
CA ASN A 14 20.70 4.87 13.30
C ASN A 14 21.25 6.23 12.81
N GLU A 15 22.55 6.46 12.99
CA GLU A 15 23.18 7.72 12.64
C GLU A 15 23.07 8.04 11.14
N HIS A 16 23.20 7.04 10.26
CA HIS A 16 23.10 7.24 8.82
C HIS A 16 21.69 7.68 8.40
N GLN A 17 20.67 7.03 8.95
CA GLN A 17 19.27 7.39 8.74
C GLN A 17 18.98 8.81 9.25
N ILE A 18 19.52 9.19 10.42
CA ILE A 18 19.39 10.54 10.98
C ILE A 18 20.06 11.58 10.07
N GLN A 19 21.26 11.31 9.57
CA GLN A 19 21.98 12.22 8.66
C GLN A 19 21.18 12.44 7.37
N PHE A 20 20.62 11.36 6.80
CA PHE A 20 19.77 11.45 5.63
C PHE A 20 18.49 12.25 5.88
N ILE A 21 17.78 11.99 6.98
CA ILE A 21 16.56 12.73 7.33
C ILE A 21 16.87 14.22 7.51
N ASN A 22 17.96 14.57 8.21
CA ASN A 22 18.35 15.98 8.35
C ASN A 22 18.60 16.64 6.99
N LYS A 23 19.34 15.96 6.09
CA LYS A 23 19.60 16.48 4.74
C LYS A 23 18.30 16.79 3.98
N VAL A 24 17.33 15.86 3.99
CA VAL A 24 16.04 16.06 3.30
C VAL A 24 15.27 17.24 3.91
N ILE A 25 15.34 17.42 5.22
CA ILE A 25 14.70 18.55 5.93
C ILE A 25 15.37 19.88 5.55
N GLU A 26 16.70 19.95 5.52
CA GLU A 26 17.47 21.13 5.12
C GLU A 26 17.12 21.57 3.67
N GLU A 27 16.91 20.61 2.77
CA GLU A 27 16.51 20.87 1.37
C GLU A 27 15.12 21.52 1.23
N GLN A 28 14.29 21.52 2.29
CA GLN A 28 12.99 22.20 2.27
C GLN A 28 13.08 23.72 2.49
N GLY A 29 14.25 24.25 2.84
CA GLY A 29 14.44 25.69 3.04
C GLY A 29 13.70 26.26 4.26
N LEU A 30 13.37 25.42 5.24
CA LEU A 30 12.74 25.83 6.50
C LEU A 30 13.80 26.25 7.53
N SER A 31 13.54 27.33 8.26
CA SER A 31 14.30 27.70 9.46
C SER A 31 13.82 26.85 10.63
N VAL A 32 14.30 25.60 10.72
CA VAL A 32 13.79 24.58 11.65
C VAL A 32 14.12 24.90 13.11
N ASN A 33 13.09 24.96 13.95
CA ASN A 33 13.20 25.07 15.40
C ASN A 33 13.24 23.69 16.07
N LYS A 34 12.32 22.79 15.67
CA LYS A 34 12.26 21.42 16.16
C LYS A 34 11.56 20.50 15.16
N VAL A 35 11.82 19.20 15.31
CA VAL A 35 11.18 18.14 14.52
C VAL A 35 10.60 17.11 15.50
N VAL A 36 9.29 16.92 15.45
CA VAL A 36 8.58 16.02 16.37
C VAL A 36 8.18 14.75 15.64
N PHE A 37 8.71 13.61 16.08
CA PHE A 37 8.35 12.29 15.59
C PHE A 37 7.14 11.73 16.32
N GLN A 38 6.18 11.21 15.57
CA GLN A 38 4.95 10.60 16.06
C GLN A 38 4.74 9.25 15.37
N PRO A 39 4.23 8.23 16.06
CA PRO A 39 3.86 6.98 15.40
C PRO A 39 2.71 7.20 14.40
N VAL A 40 2.70 6.44 13.31
CA VAL A 40 1.56 6.35 12.37
C VAL A 40 0.82 5.04 12.61
N GLY A 41 -0.49 5.14 12.87
CA GLY A 41 -1.30 3.97 13.21
C GLY A 41 -1.07 3.50 14.65
N LYS A 42 -1.55 2.30 14.95
CA LYS A 42 -1.31 1.62 16.23
C LYS A 42 -0.15 0.62 16.09
N ALA A 43 0.43 0.20 17.21
CA ALA A 43 1.46 -0.84 17.22
C ALA A 43 0.93 -2.12 16.55
N GLY A 44 1.59 -2.60 15.49
CA GLY A 44 1.12 -3.75 14.70
C GLY A 44 0.39 -3.40 13.39
N ASP A 45 0.08 -2.12 13.13
CA ASP A 45 -0.50 -1.71 11.83
C ASP A 45 0.54 -1.67 10.69
N ASN A 46 1.84 -1.58 11.01
CA ASN A 46 2.92 -1.47 10.03
C ASN A 46 3.80 -2.74 10.01
N PHE A 47 3.37 -3.74 9.23
CA PHE A 47 3.94 -5.10 9.22
C PHE A 47 5.38 -5.23 8.70
N VAL A 48 5.93 -4.25 7.97
CA VAL A 48 7.24 -4.42 7.31
C VAL A 48 8.17 -3.23 7.55
N ALA A 49 7.61 -2.06 7.86
CA ALA A 49 8.33 -0.81 8.01
C ALA A 49 7.97 -0.13 9.33
N ASN A 50 8.92 0.60 9.92
CA ASN A 50 8.60 1.54 10.97
C ASN A 50 8.11 2.84 10.31
N VAL A 51 6.81 3.10 10.36
CA VAL A 51 6.20 4.28 9.73
C VAL A 51 5.94 5.34 10.81
N LYS A 52 6.59 6.49 10.65
CA LYS A 52 6.49 7.62 11.57
C LYS A 52 6.04 8.86 10.83
N ARG A 53 5.28 9.72 11.49
CA ARG A 53 4.95 11.06 11.04
C ARG A 53 5.94 12.00 11.68
N ILE A 54 6.52 12.89 10.90
CA ILE A 54 7.33 13.99 11.42
C ILE A 54 6.59 15.30 11.23
N ASN A 55 6.54 16.10 12.29
CA ASN A 55 6.07 17.48 12.24
C ASN A 55 7.28 18.40 12.39
N ILE A 56 7.62 19.12 11.32
CA ILE A 56 8.70 20.08 11.27
C ILE A 56 8.12 21.45 11.59
N GLU A 57 8.55 22.04 12.69
CA GLU A 57 8.16 23.39 13.10
C GLU A 57 9.33 24.34 12.88
N GLY A 58 9.15 25.32 11.99
CA GLY A 58 10.14 26.35 11.69
C GLY A 58 9.60 27.77 11.89
N GLU A 59 10.50 28.75 11.89
CA GLU A 59 10.15 30.17 12.01
C GLU A 59 9.35 30.68 10.80
N ASN A 60 9.63 30.15 9.62
CA ASN A 60 9.05 30.56 8.34
C ASN A 60 7.97 29.60 7.82
N GLY A 61 7.56 28.60 8.61
CA GLY A 61 6.51 27.66 8.23
C GLY A 61 6.58 26.32 8.96
N SER A 62 5.60 25.47 8.71
CA SER A 62 5.55 24.10 9.21
C SER A 62 5.32 23.11 8.07
N LEU A 63 5.83 21.89 8.21
CA LEU A 63 5.67 20.84 7.21
C LEU A 63 5.52 19.49 7.91
N LYS A 64 4.54 18.70 7.48
CA LYS A 64 4.37 17.32 7.92
C LYS A 64 4.77 16.35 6.82
N MET A 65 5.47 15.29 7.21
CA MET A 65 5.86 14.21 6.32
C MET A 65 5.61 12.87 6.98
N VAL A 66 5.47 11.83 6.16
CA VAL A 66 5.55 10.43 6.57
C VAL A 66 6.94 9.90 6.25
N VAL A 67 7.57 9.26 7.22
CA VAL A 67 8.88 8.62 7.09
C VAL A 67 8.70 7.13 7.26
N LYS A 68 9.00 6.36 6.21
CA LYS A 68 9.06 4.90 6.23
C LYS A 68 10.51 4.48 6.43
N ILE A 69 10.78 3.69 7.46
CA ILE A 69 12.13 3.26 7.84
C ILE A 69 12.18 1.74 7.80
N ALA A 70 13.13 1.17 7.07
CA ALA A 70 13.34 -0.26 7.04
C ALA A 70 13.85 -0.76 8.40
N SER A 71 13.44 -1.98 8.77
CA SER A 71 13.98 -2.62 9.97
C SER A 71 15.46 -2.94 9.81
N GLN A 72 16.21 -2.79 10.90
CA GLN A 72 17.61 -3.21 10.99
C GLN A 72 17.75 -4.65 11.53
N ASN A 73 16.65 -5.26 11.99
CA ASN A 73 16.65 -6.65 12.46
C ASN A 73 16.84 -7.60 11.27
N GLU A 74 17.95 -8.35 11.26
CA GLU A 74 18.32 -9.24 10.17
C GLU A 74 17.27 -10.33 9.89
N PHE A 75 16.67 -10.93 10.93
CA PHE A 75 15.62 -11.93 10.77
C PHE A 75 14.39 -11.36 10.07
N LEU A 76 13.92 -10.20 10.51
CA LEU A 76 12.78 -9.54 9.87
C LEU A 76 13.11 -9.13 8.43
N ARG A 77 14.34 -8.66 8.19
CA ARG A 77 14.79 -8.29 6.84
C ARG A 77 14.75 -9.47 5.87
N GLN A 78 15.22 -10.63 6.32
CA GLN A 78 15.21 -11.87 5.53
C GLN A 78 13.79 -12.40 5.34
N SER A 79 12.98 -12.47 6.40
CA SER A 79 11.63 -13.07 6.35
C SER A 79 10.63 -12.27 5.52
N THR A 80 10.81 -10.94 5.43
CA THR A 80 9.91 -10.03 4.69
C THR A 80 10.48 -9.53 3.36
N ASN A 81 11.66 -10.02 2.95
CA ASN A 81 12.40 -9.49 1.80
C ASN A 81 12.55 -7.95 1.84
N THR A 82 12.86 -7.39 3.01
CA THR A 82 12.83 -5.92 3.26
C THR A 82 13.63 -5.15 2.22
N GLU A 83 14.84 -5.60 1.87
CA GLU A 83 15.70 -4.90 0.92
C GLU A 83 15.06 -4.79 -0.47
N ILE A 84 14.47 -5.89 -0.97
CA ILE A 84 13.77 -5.90 -2.26
C ILE A 84 12.53 -5.00 -2.19
N SER A 85 11.73 -5.15 -1.15
CA SER A 85 10.49 -4.39 -0.93
C SER A 85 10.75 -2.88 -0.88
N PHE A 86 11.75 -2.43 -0.09
CA PHE A 86 12.12 -1.02 -0.02
C PHE A 86 12.80 -0.52 -1.29
N SER A 87 13.61 -1.34 -1.96
CA SER A 87 14.21 -0.98 -3.25
C SER A 87 13.13 -0.74 -4.32
N ASN A 88 12.11 -1.60 -4.38
CA ASN A 88 10.96 -1.41 -5.27
C ASN A 88 10.20 -0.12 -4.97
N GLU A 89 9.87 0.13 -3.69
CA GLU A 89 9.14 1.34 -3.31
C GLU A 89 9.95 2.61 -3.60
N ASN A 90 11.26 2.60 -3.31
CA ASN A 90 12.16 3.69 -3.67
C ASN A 90 12.13 3.96 -5.18
N PHE A 91 12.35 2.93 -6.00
CA PHE A 91 12.38 3.05 -7.45
C PHE A 91 11.04 3.57 -8.03
N MET A 92 9.92 3.16 -7.43
CA MET A 92 8.61 3.65 -7.83
C MET A 92 8.48 5.16 -7.62
N TYR A 93 8.86 5.66 -6.44
CA TYR A 93 8.76 7.09 -6.13
C TYR A 93 9.81 7.96 -6.83
N THR A 94 11.03 7.45 -7.04
CA THR A 94 12.13 8.26 -7.62
C THR A 94 12.16 8.23 -9.14
N GLU A 95 11.76 7.11 -9.76
CA GLU A 95 11.91 6.91 -11.20
C GLU A 95 10.58 6.69 -11.92
N VAL A 96 9.78 5.69 -11.49
CA VAL A 96 8.62 5.22 -12.28
C VAL A 96 7.48 6.23 -12.28
N LEU A 97 6.99 6.63 -11.10
CA LEU A 97 5.84 7.53 -10.99
C LEU A 97 6.09 8.90 -11.65
N PRO A 98 7.26 9.56 -11.45
CA PRO A 98 7.60 10.78 -12.18
C PRO A 98 7.65 10.58 -13.69
N LYS A 99 8.16 9.43 -14.17
CA LYS A 99 8.22 9.13 -15.61
C LYS A 99 6.84 8.90 -16.20
N LEU A 100 5.94 8.21 -15.51
CA LEU A 100 4.55 8.03 -15.95
C LEU A 100 3.83 9.37 -16.11
N VAL A 101 3.96 10.28 -15.14
CA VAL A 101 3.39 11.63 -15.27
C VAL A 101 4.06 12.43 -16.40
N SER A 102 5.37 12.30 -16.58
CA SER A 102 6.06 12.92 -17.72
C SER A 102 5.55 12.40 -19.07
N LEU A 103 5.23 11.11 -19.18
CA LEU A 103 4.65 10.52 -20.38
C LEU A 103 3.24 11.09 -20.63
N GLN A 104 2.40 11.15 -19.59
CA GLN A 104 1.06 11.75 -19.69
C GLN A 104 1.11 13.22 -20.14
N LYS A 105 2.04 14.01 -19.59
CA LYS A 105 2.27 15.41 -20.00
C LYS A 105 2.67 15.52 -21.47
N ALA A 106 3.61 14.67 -21.92
CA ALA A 106 4.08 14.67 -23.30
C ALA A 106 2.98 14.27 -24.31
N ALA A 107 2.08 13.38 -23.90
CA ALA A 107 0.92 12.95 -24.67
C ALA A 107 -0.28 13.92 -24.63
N GLY A 108 -0.18 15.02 -23.88
CA GLY A 108 -1.27 16.00 -23.77
C GLY A 108 -2.47 15.53 -22.95
N VAL A 109 -2.28 14.55 -22.07
CA VAL A 109 -3.31 14.12 -21.10
C VAL A 109 -3.71 15.33 -20.23
N PRO A 110 -5.00 15.59 -19.97
CA PRO A 110 -5.44 16.66 -19.09
C PRO A 110 -4.83 16.54 -17.69
N GLU A 111 -4.47 17.67 -17.07
CA GLU A 111 -3.80 17.70 -15.76
C GLU A 111 -4.59 16.98 -14.66
N LYS A 112 -5.93 17.09 -14.68
CA LYS A 112 -6.83 16.38 -13.75
C LYS A 112 -6.80 14.85 -13.87
N GLU A 113 -6.23 14.32 -14.95
CA GLU A 113 -6.10 12.88 -15.22
C GLU A 113 -4.65 12.40 -15.10
N HIS A 114 -3.73 13.30 -14.72
CA HIS A 114 -2.37 12.88 -14.41
C HIS A 114 -2.39 11.98 -13.19
N LEU A 115 -1.53 10.96 -13.21
CA LEU A 115 -1.36 10.04 -12.10
C LEU A 115 -0.95 10.85 -10.86
N ARG A 116 -1.78 10.76 -9.82
CA ARG A 116 -1.48 11.36 -8.53
C ARG A 116 -0.82 10.34 -7.62
N TYR A 117 0.23 10.78 -6.95
CA TYR A 117 0.97 9.99 -5.97
C TYR A 117 1.51 10.92 -4.89
N ALA A 118 1.73 10.40 -3.68
CA ALA A 118 2.31 11.18 -2.59
C ALA A 118 3.66 11.76 -3.01
N LYS A 119 3.88 13.05 -2.79
CA LYS A 119 5.17 13.67 -3.10
C LYS A 119 6.28 12.96 -2.32
N CYS A 120 7.34 12.54 -3.02
CA CYS A 120 8.56 12.06 -2.40
C CYS A 120 9.52 13.23 -2.15
N PHE A 121 9.87 13.47 -0.89
CA PHE A 121 10.86 14.48 -0.49
C PHE A 121 12.28 13.94 -0.55
N GLY A 122 12.45 12.64 -0.32
CA GLY A 122 13.75 11.99 -0.38
C GLY A 122 13.64 10.48 -0.17
N ALA A 123 14.58 9.76 -0.78
CA ALA A 123 14.70 8.31 -0.73
C ALA A 123 16.16 7.90 -0.49
N LEU A 124 16.40 7.04 0.50
CA LEU A 124 17.66 6.34 0.76
C LEU A 124 17.41 4.84 0.57
N SER A 125 18.11 4.23 -0.38
CA SER A 125 17.93 2.82 -0.76
C SER A 125 19.06 1.91 -0.27
N GLU A 126 20.04 2.44 0.46
CA GLU A 126 21.19 1.67 0.95
C GLU A 126 20.77 0.77 2.11
N ALA A 127 20.91 -0.55 1.96
CA ALA A 127 20.70 -1.50 3.04
C ALA A 127 21.83 -1.42 4.10
N PRO A 128 21.52 -1.52 5.42
CA PRO A 128 20.21 -1.66 6.06
C PRO A 128 19.61 -0.30 6.51
N ASN A 129 19.96 0.78 5.82
CA ASN A 129 19.67 2.16 6.18
C ASN A 129 18.47 2.73 5.42
N GLU A 130 17.62 1.91 4.81
CA GLU A 130 16.62 2.41 3.86
C GLU A 130 15.57 3.32 4.53
N VAL A 131 15.31 4.49 3.91
CA VAL A 131 14.37 5.50 4.39
C VAL A 131 13.65 6.13 3.20
N ILE A 132 12.33 6.30 3.29
CA ILE A 132 11.54 7.05 2.31
C ILE A 132 10.75 8.14 3.04
N MET A 133 10.87 9.39 2.59
CA MET A 133 10.17 10.54 3.14
C MET A 133 9.12 11.03 2.14
N LEU A 134 7.85 10.93 2.54
CA LEU A 134 6.68 11.16 1.69
C LEU A 134 5.78 12.27 2.26
N GLU A 135 4.94 12.83 1.40
CA GLU A 135 3.81 13.67 1.78
C GLU A 135 2.92 12.96 2.82
N ASP A 136 2.56 13.71 3.87
CA ASP A 136 1.48 13.30 4.75
C ASP A 136 0.14 13.64 4.09
N LEU A 137 -0.47 12.64 3.44
CA LEU A 137 -1.71 12.81 2.68
C LEU A 137 -2.90 13.29 3.52
N ASN A 138 -2.81 13.23 4.86
CA ASN A 138 -3.79 13.87 5.74
C ASN A 138 -3.84 15.40 5.55
N GLU A 139 -2.73 16.03 5.15
CA GLU A 139 -2.69 17.47 4.83
C GLU A 139 -3.41 17.78 3.50
N SER A 140 -3.63 16.75 2.68
CA SER A 140 -4.36 16.79 1.41
C SER A 140 -5.76 16.18 1.54
N GLU A 141 -6.33 16.18 2.76
CA GLU A 141 -7.68 15.73 3.11
C GLU A 141 -8.00 14.25 2.83
N PHE A 142 -7.00 13.43 2.49
CA PHE A 142 -7.17 11.99 2.38
C PHE A 142 -7.36 11.36 3.76
N VAL A 143 -8.22 10.34 3.82
CA VAL A 143 -8.46 9.57 5.04
C VAL A 143 -8.26 8.08 4.79
N MET A 144 -7.58 7.41 5.72
CA MET A 144 -7.46 5.96 5.69
C MET A 144 -8.76 5.31 6.18
N LEU A 145 -9.41 4.52 5.31
CA LEU A 145 -10.59 3.76 5.70
C LEU A 145 -10.22 2.56 6.57
N SER A 146 -11.16 2.11 7.39
CA SER A 146 -10.95 0.93 8.23
C SER A 146 -10.85 -0.33 7.39
N LYS A 147 -9.76 -1.09 7.54
CA LYS A 147 -9.57 -2.41 6.91
C LYS A 147 -10.66 -3.44 7.23
N PHE A 148 -11.46 -3.21 8.27
CA PHE A 148 -12.58 -4.08 8.66
C PHE A 148 -13.90 -3.74 7.95
N LYS A 149 -13.93 -2.66 7.18
CA LYS A 149 -15.10 -2.24 6.40
C LYS A 149 -14.84 -2.46 4.92
N SER A 150 -15.71 -3.21 4.27
CA SER A 150 -15.71 -3.33 2.83
C SER A 150 -16.16 -2.01 2.17
N LEU A 151 -15.65 -1.76 0.97
CA LEU A 151 -16.14 -0.74 0.06
C LEU A 151 -17.50 -1.19 -0.49
N THR A 152 -18.53 -0.43 -0.14
CA THR A 152 -19.92 -0.63 -0.58
C THR A 152 -20.37 0.56 -1.44
N ASP A 153 -21.56 0.46 -2.02
CA ASP A 153 -22.18 1.55 -2.79
C ASP A 153 -22.26 2.86 -1.98
N GLU A 154 -22.53 2.79 -0.67
CA GLU A 154 -22.58 3.96 0.20
C GLU A 154 -21.20 4.64 0.34
N CYS A 155 -20.11 3.85 0.35
CA CYS A 155 -18.76 4.39 0.32
C CYS A 155 -18.50 5.10 -1.01
N GLY A 156 -18.86 4.48 -2.14
CA GLY A 156 -18.67 5.04 -3.47
C GLY A 156 -19.38 6.38 -3.70
N GLN A 157 -20.49 6.64 -3.00
CA GLN A 157 -21.21 7.93 -3.07
C GLN A 157 -20.53 9.06 -2.29
N LYS A 158 -19.59 8.75 -1.39
CA LYS A 158 -18.93 9.72 -0.50
C LYS A 158 -17.47 9.98 -0.85
N LEU A 159 -16.82 9.03 -1.52
CA LEU A 159 -15.41 9.12 -1.87
C LEU A 159 -15.26 9.74 -3.25
N GLU A 160 -14.56 10.86 -3.34
CA GLU A 160 -14.30 11.55 -4.61
C GLU A 160 -13.05 11.00 -5.29
N GLU A 161 -12.06 10.58 -4.50
CA GLU A 161 -10.75 10.20 -5.01
C GLU A 161 -10.05 9.18 -4.10
N SER A 162 -9.16 8.40 -4.70
CA SER A 162 -8.23 7.52 -4.00
C SER A 162 -6.83 7.63 -4.57
N ILE A 163 -5.82 7.47 -3.73
CA ILE A 163 -4.42 7.49 -4.13
C ILE A 163 -3.75 6.18 -3.70
N MET A 164 -2.97 5.58 -4.62
CA MET A 164 -2.19 4.39 -4.28
C MET A 164 -0.98 4.80 -3.45
N ILE A 165 -0.77 4.06 -2.36
CA ILE A 165 0.41 4.16 -1.50
C ILE A 165 1.00 2.76 -1.36
N ASP A 166 2.18 2.70 -0.72
CA ASP A 166 2.85 1.45 -0.39
C ASP A 166 3.22 0.59 -1.60
N TYR A 167 4.25 1.03 -2.32
CA TYR A 167 4.67 0.38 -3.56
C TYR A 167 5.64 -0.80 -3.34
N GLN A 168 5.79 -1.31 -2.11
CA GLN A 168 6.73 -2.38 -1.77
C GLN A 168 6.48 -3.68 -2.54
N GLY A 169 5.20 -4.00 -2.77
CA GLY A 169 4.77 -5.17 -3.54
C GLY A 169 4.70 -4.95 -5.06
N SER A 170 5.08 -3.78 -5.56
CA SER A 170 4.94 -3.44 -6.99
C SER A 170 5.84 -4.32 -7.84
N LYS A 171 5.27 -4.86 -8.92
CA LYS A 171 5.98 -5.69 -9.89
C LYS A 171 5.30 -5.61 -11.25
N ASN A 172 6.05 -5.90 -12.30
CA ASN A 172 5.45 -6.14 -13.61
C ASN A 172 4.68 -7.47 -13.59
N GLY A 173 3.42 -7.45 -14.01
CA GLY A 173 2.53 -8.60 -13.93
C GLY A 173 1.31 -8.44 -14.82
N ASN A 174 0.47 -9.49 -14.83
CA ASN A 174 -0.81 -9.41 -15.52
C ASN A 174 -1.77 -8.51 -14.71
N PRO A 175 -2.41 -7.50 -15.33
CA PRO A 175 -3.27 -6.55 -14.63
C PRO A 175 -4.48 -7.21 -13.94
N VAL A 176 -4.90 -8.40 -14.38
CA VAL A 176 -5.95 -9.18 -13.72
C VAL A 176 -5.63 -9.46 -12.26
N MET A 177 -4.36 -9.66 -11.91
CA MET A 177 -3.99 -9.94 -10.52
C MET A 177 -4.31 -8.75 -9.62
N ASP A 178 -3.96 -7.53 -10.03
CA ASP A 178 -4.22 -6.32 -9.25
C ASP A 178 -5.72 -5.97 -9.23
N LEU A 179 -6.38 -6.09 -10.39
CA LEU A 179 -7.81 -5.82 -10.53
C LEU A 179 -8.64 -6.75 -9.64
N LEU A 180 -8.43 -8.05 -9.74
CA LEU A 180 -9.19 -9.00 -8.95
C LEU A 180 -8.76 -8.98 -7.47
N PHE A 181 -7.50 -8.68 -7.15
CA PHE A 181 -7.07 -8.46 -5.77
C PHE A 181 -7.89 -7.33 -5.14
N MET A 182 -8.01 -6.19 -5.81
CA MET A 182 -8.79 -5.04 -5.34
C MET A 182 -10.26 -5.43 -5.17
N ILE A 183 -10.88 -6.02 -6.20
CA ILE A 183 -12.29 -6.40 -6.18
C ILE A 183 -12.58 -7.35 -5.01
N PHE A 184 -11.84 -8.46 -4.87
CA PHE A 184 -12.18 -9.47 -3.87
C PHE A 184 -11.71 -9.15 -2.45
N ASN A 185 -10.67 -8.34 -2.27
CA ASN A 185 -10.19 -7.98 -0.93
C ASN A 185 -10.81 -6.70 -0.38
N CYS A 186 -11.30 -5.80 -1.22
CA CYS A 186 -11.78 -4.50 -0.76
C CYS A 186 -13.31 -4.42 -0.68
N THR A 187 -14.06 -5.26 -1.38
CA THR A 187 -15.54 -5.18 -1.42
C THR A 187 -16.19 -6.33 -0.65
N ASP A 188 -17.51 -6.29 -0.46
CA ASP A 188 -18.27 -7.43 0.06
C ASP A 188 -18.98 -8.20 -1.06
N HIS A 189 -19.58 -9.34 -0.70
CA HIS A 189 -20.29 -10.18 -1.65
C HIS A 189 -21.45 -9.44 -2.31
N GLU A 190 -22.28 -8.75 -1.52
CA GLU A 190 -23.47 -8.04 -2.04
C GLU A 190 -23.09 -7.00 -3.10
N THR A 191 -22.02 -6.25 -2.87
CA THR A 191 -21.53 -5.24 -3.82
C THR A 191 -20.98 -5.91 -5.08
N ARG A 192 -20.21 -7.01 -4.94
CA ARG A 192 -19.70 -7.76 -6.11
C ARG A 192 -20.80 -8.38 -6.96
N SER A 193 -21.81 -8.98 -6.34
CA SER A 193 -22.93 -9.61 -7.06
C SER A 193 -23.68 -8.61 -7.94
N LYS A 194 -23.68 -7.32 -7.58
CA LYS A 194 -24.29 -6.25 -8.38
C LYS A 194 -23.37 -5.71 -9.47
N HIS A 195 -22.09 -5.50 -9.16
CA HIS A 195 -21.24 -4.62 -9.97
C HIS A 195 -20.01 -5.30 -10.59
N TYR A 196 -19.76 -6.57 -10.34
CA TYR A 196 -18.52 -7.24 -10.77
C TYR A 196 -18.23 -7.05 -12.26
N TYR A 197 -19.21 -7.34 -13.13
CA TYR A 197 -19.03 -7.20 -14.57
C TYR A 197 -18.92 -5.73 -15.01
N ASP A 198 -19.70 -4.83 -14.39
CA ASP A 198 -19.64 -3.40 -14.66
C ASP A 198 -18.25 -2.83 -14.34
N TRP A 199 -17.60 -3.29 -13.26
CA TRP A 199 -16.23 -2.88 -12.92
C TRP A 199 -15.18 -3.41 -13.90
N LEU A 200 -15.35 -4.62 -14.44
CA LEU A 200 -14.45 -5.15 -15.46
C LEU A 200 -14.56 -4.34 -16.76
N ASP A 201 -15.79 -4.02 -17.16
CA ASP A 201 -16.05 -3.24 -18.35
C ASP A 201 -15.59 -1.78 -18.18
N TYR A 202 -15.82 -1.20 -17.00
CA TYR A 202 -15.29 0.12 -16.64
C TYR A 202 -13.76 0.15 -16.70
N TYR A 203 -13.07 -0.78 -16.05
CA TYR A 203 -11.61 -0.89 -16.10
C TYR A 203 -11.09 -0.98 -17.54
N HIS A 204 -11.72 -1.81 -18.38
CA HIS A 204 -11.31 -1.98 -19.77
C HIS A 204 -11.56 -0.72 -20.61
N SER A 205 -12.69 -0.04 -20.40
CA SER A 205 -12.98 1.25 -21.05
C SER A 205 -11.99 2.34 -20.65
N GLU A 206 -11.61 2.42 -19.37
CA GLU A 206 -10.62 3.39 -18.89
C GLU A 206 -9.21 3.06 -19.40
N LEU A 207 -8.88 1.77 -19.59
CA LEU A 207 -7.65 1.35 -20.25
C LEU A 207 -7.62 1.82 -21.72
N ASP A 208 -8.68 1.59 -22.49
CA ASP A 208 -8.76 2.06 -23.89
C ASP A 208 -8.68 3.58 -23.98
N ARG A 209 -9.44 4.28 -23.12
CA ARG A 209 -9.40 5.74 -23.02
C ARG A 209 -7.99 6.25 -22.70
N SER A 210 -7.31 5.65 -21.74
CA SER A 210 -5.94 6.03 -21.36
C SER A 210 -4.93 5.77 -22.47
N LEU A 211 -5.07 4.64 -23.19
CA LEU A 211 -4.23 4.29 -24.33
C LEU A 211 -4.45 5.22 -25.53
N SER A 212 -5.67 5.74 -25.71
CA SER A 212 -6.00 6.62 -26.84
C SER A 212 -5.18 7.92 -26.87
N TYR A 213 -4.74 8.42 -25.72
CA TYR A 213 -3.82 9.57 -25.63
C TYR A 213 -2.45 9.30 -26.28
N PHE A 214 -2.10 8.03 -26.48
CA PHE A 214 -0.85 7.59 -27.07
C PHE A 214 -1.05 6.98 -28.47
N ASP A 215 -2.20 7.24 -29.11
CA ASP A 215 -2.60 6.65 -30.40
C ASP A 215 -2.65 5.10 -30.38
N LEU A 216 -2.93 4.53 -29.20
CA LEU A 216 -3.09 3.09 -28.98
C LEU A 216 -4.55 2.75 -28.70
N SER A 217 -4.90 1.47 -28.89
CA SER A 217 -6.21 0.93 -28.51
C SER A 217 -6.05 -0.33 -27.67
N ALA A 218 -6.91 -0.48 -26.67
CA ALA A 218 -6.97 -1.67 -25.83
C ALA A 218 -7.24 -2.93 -26.66
N ASP A 219 -7.99 -2.85 -27.76
CA ASP A 219 -8.26 -4.02 -28.62
C ASP A 219 -6.99 -4.62 -29.23
N SER A 220 -5.96 -3.78 -29.44
CA SER A 220 -4.65 -4.20 -29.94
C SER A 220 -3.68 -4.59 -28.84
N VAL A 221 -3.70 -3.89 -27.70
CA VAL A 221 -2.73 -4.03 -26.60
C VAL A 221 -3.16 -5.12 -25.61
N TYR A 222 -4.41 -5.05 -25.14
CA TYR A 222 -4.97 -5.95 -24.14
C TYR A 222 -6.50 -6.05 -24.29
N PRO A 223 -6.99 -6.78 -25.31
CA PRO A 223 -8.42 -6.81 -25.63
C PRO A 223 -9.26 -7.44 -24.52
N ARG A 224 -10.54 -7.06 -24.45
CA ARG A 224 -11.49 -7.52 -23.40
C ARG A 224 -11.60 -9.05 -23.29
N ARG A 225 -11.48 -9.76 -24.42
CA ARG A 225 -11.42 -11.23 -24.47
C ARG A 225 -10.17 -11.82 -23.81
N GLN A 226 -9.05 -11.10 -23.84
CA GLN A 226 -7.82 -11.51 -23.18
C GLN A 226 -7.93 -11.29 -21.67
N LEU A 227 -8.55 -10.19 -21.24
CA LEU A 227 -8.91 -9.96 -19.83
C LEU A 227 -9.76 -11.13 -19.30
N ASP A 228 -10.81 -11.55 -20.03
CA ASP A 228 -11.62 -12.73 -19.66
C ASP A 228 -10.83 -14.03 -19.57
N ALA A 229 -9.95 -14.26 -20.55
CA ALA A 229 -9.12 -15.45 -20.59
C ALA A 229 -8.14 -15.49 -19.40
N ASP A 230 -7.57 -14.34 -19.06
CA ASP A 230 -6.66 -14.21 -17.92
C ASP A 230 -7.41 -14.36 -16.59
N ILE A 231 -8.62 -13.81 -16.44
CA ILE A 231 -9.47 -14.07 -15.26
C ILE A 231 -9.66 -15.57 -15.07
N LYS A 232 -10.02 -16.31 -16.13
CA LYS A 232 -10.17 -17.78 -16.06
C LYS A 232 -8.88 -18.49 -15.67
N LYS A 233 -7.74 -17.99 -16.13
CA LYS A 233 -6.42 -18.55 -15.84
C LYS A 233 -5.97 -18.30 -14.40
N TYR A 234 -6.27 -17.13 -13.85
CA TYR A 234 -5.74 -16.69 -12.55
C TYR A 234 -6.73 -16.84 -11.39
N LYS A 235 -8.01 -17.19 -11.65
CA LYS A 235 -9.06 -17.33 -10.63
C LYS A 235 -8.65 -18.21 -9.44
N ASP A 236 -8.04 -19.36 -9.68
CA ASP A 236 -7.72 -20.32 -8.61
C ASP A 236 -6.57 -19.81 -7.72
N LEU A 237 -5.55 -19.21 -8.34
CA LEU A 237 -4.45 -18.56 -7.62
C LEU A 237 -4.97 -17.40 -6.77
N LEU A 238 -5.85 -16.57 -7.36
CA LEU A 238 -6.43 -15.45 -6.64
C LEU A 238 -7.31 -15.91 -5.48
N PHE A 239 -8.11 -16.96 -5.67
CA PHE A 239 -8.92 -17.53 -4.60
C PHE A 239 -8.04 -17.90 -3.40
N ALA A 240 -6.95 -18.63 -3.65
CA ALA A 240 -5.99 -19.00 -2.61
C ALA A 240 -5.37 -17.76 -1.92
N ILE A 241 -4.99 -16.74 -2.69
CA ILE A 241 -4.44 -15.47 -2.17
C ILE A 241 -5.47 -14.76 -1.29
N CYS A 242 -6.74 -14.65 -1.71
CA CYS A 242 -7.78 -13.98 -0.96
C CYS A 242 -8.10 -14.68 0.37
N ILE A 243 -8.10 -16.02 0.38
CA ILE A 243 -8.25 -16.79 1.62
C ILE A 243 -7.05 -16.58 2.55
N MET A 244 -5.83 -16.66 2.02
CA MET A 244 -4.60 -16.44 2.79
C MET A 244 -4.58 -15.03 3.41
N LEU A 245 -4.83 -13.99 2.61
CA LEU A 245 -4.82 -12.60 3.07
C LEU A 245 -5.95 -12.28 4.05
N THR A 246 -7.08 -12.98 3.95
CA THR A 246 -8.16 -12.83 4.93
C THR A 246 -7.66 -13.17 6.35
N ASN A 247 -6.79 -14.18 6.51
CA ASN A 247 -6.19 -14.49 7.81
C ASN A 247 -5.28 -13.39 8.37
N ILE A 248 -4.76 -12.51 7.51
CA ILE A 248 -3.90 -11.38 7.90
C ILE A 248 -4.76 -10.13 8.16
N PHE A 249 -5.61 -9.76 7.21
CA PHE A 249 -6.35 -8.49 7.25
C PHE A 249 -7.48 -8.45 8.29
N THR A 250 -7.99 -9.60 8.74
CA THR A 250 -9.04 -9.62 9.77
C THR A 250 -8.50 -9.50 11.19
N ARG A 251 -7.18 -9.57 11.40
CA ARG A 251 -6.56 -9.45 12.73
C ARG A 251 -6.69 -8.04 13.28
N ASN A 252 -6.96 -7.96 14.57
CA ASN A 252 -6.88 -6.71 15.32
C ASN A 252 -5.41 -6.29 15.50
N THR A 253 -5.23 -5.18 16.21
CA THR A 253 -3.93 -4.55 16.42
C THR A 253 -3.02 -5.41 17.29
N GLU A 254 -3.57 -6.01 18.35
CA GLU A 254 -2.84 -6.85 19.31
C GLU A 254 -2.35 -8.16 18.64
N GLU A 255 -3.23 -8.85 17.91
CA GLU A 255 -2.91 -10.07 17.16
C GLU A 255 -1.86 -9.82 16.07
N ALA A 256 -1.91 -8.66 15.42
CA ALA A 256 -0.91 -8.27 14.42
C ALA A 256 0.45 -8.00 15.07
N ALA A 257 0.47 -7.38 16.24
CA ALA A 257 1.70 -7.14 17.00
C ALA A 257 2.37 -8.45 17.46
N GLU A 258 1.60 -9.42 17.95
CA GLU A 258 2.11 -10.75 18.33
C GLU A 258 2.70 -11.51 17.14
N MET A 259 2.01 -11.45 15.99
CA MET A 259 2.52 -12.02 14.73
C MET A 259 3.86 -11.39 14.34
N MET A 260 3.97 -10.07 14.45
CA MET A 260 5.19 -9.33 14.16
C MET A 260 6.33 -9.64 15.14
N GLU A 261 6.04 -9.84 16.42
CA GLU A 261 7.03 -10.25 17.42
C GLU A 261 7.60 -11.65 17.12
N THR A 262 6.74 -12.56 16.66
CA THR A 262 7.16 -13.90 16.23
C THR A 262 8.08 -13.81 15.00
N LEU A 263 7.74 -12.97 14.02
CA LEU A 263 8.60 -12.70 12.85
C LEU A 263 9.94 -12.04 13.21
N ASN A 264 10.00 -11.29 14.32
CA ASN A 264 11.24 -10.66 14.79
C ASN A 264 12.22 -11.64 15.43
N SER A 265 11.73 -12.81 15.86
CA SER A 265 12.50 -13.82 16.60
C SER A 265 12.62 -15.16 15.88
N GLY A 266 11.96 -15.31 14.74
CA GLY A 266 11.88 -16.54 13.97
C GLY A 266 11.64 -16.32 12.48
N SER A 267 11.29 -17.40 11.77
CA SER A 267 11.00 -17.37 10.33
C SER A 267 9.52 -17.09 10.03
N PHE A 268 9.22 -16.78 8.76
CA PHE A 268 7.83 -16.65 8.31
C PHE A 268 7.04 -17.97 8.47
N ASP A 269 7.70 -19.12 8.25
CA ASP A 269 7.08 -20.43 8.42
C ASP A 269 6.74 -20.71 9.89
N GLU A 270 7.64 -20.37 10.81
CA GLU A 270 7.39 -20.47 12.26
C GLU A 270 6.25 -19.53 12.69
N ALA A 271 6.20 -18.31 12.15
CA ALA A 271 5.09 -17.40 12.41
C ALA A 271 3.76 -18.01 11.93
N ILE A 272 3.70 -18.59 10.73
CA ILE A 272 2.52 -19.30 10.25
C ILE A 272 2.14 -20.47 11.16
N GLU A 273 3.11 -21.26 11.61
CA GLU A 273 2.86 -22.42 12.48
C GLU A 273 2.31 -21.98 13.85
N VAL A 274 2.87 -20.95 14.46
CA VAL A 274 2.35 -20.37 15.71
C VAL A 274 0.93 -19.86 15.50
N LEU A 275 0.65 -19.17 14.39
CA LEU A 275 -0.68 -18.68 14.07
C LEU A 275 -1.70 -19.80 13.88
N ALA A 276 -1.30 -20.90 13.23
CA ALA A 276 -2.16 -22.05 13.02
C ALA A 276 -2.55 -22.76 14.33
N ASN A 277 -1.69 -22.66 15.35
CA ASN A 277 -1.86 -23.28 16.66
C ASN A 277 -2.45 -22.34 17.73
N THR A 278 -2.60 -21.05 17.42
CA THR A 278 -3.16 -20.06 18.35
C THR A 278 -4.68 -19.98 18.23
N GLU A 279 -5.39 -19.98 19.37
CA GLU A 279 -6.85 -19.84 19.35
C GLU A 279 -7.23 -18.45 18.82
N ILE A 280 -8.00 -18.43 17.73
CA ILE A 280 -8.44 -17.18 17.10
C ILE A 280 -9.50 -16.52 17.99
N PRO A 281 -9.31 -15.26 18.43
CA PRO A 281 -10.32 -14.52 19.18
C PRO A 281 -11.68 -14.53 18.48
N LYS A 282 -12.76 -14.62 19.27
CA LYS A 282 -14.14 -14.75 18.76
C LYS A 282 -14.49 -13.70 17.70
N ASP A 283 -14.15 -12.45 17.94
CA ASP A 283 -14.48 -11.36 17.02
C ASP A 283 -13.69 -11.48 15.71
N THR A 284 -12.43 -11.91 15.77
CA THR A 284 -11.60 -12.20 14.58
C THR A 284 -12.16 -13.37 13.80
N ALA A 285 -12.56 -14.45 14.48
CA ALA A 285 -13.21 -15.60 13.85
C ALA A 285 -14.53 -15.21 13.16
N VAL A 286 -15.35 -14.35 13.76
CA VAL A 286 -16.59 -13.83 13.14
C VAL A 286 -16.29 -13.01 11.89
N ARG A 287 -15.31 -12.09 11.94
CA ARG A 287 -14.89 -11.30 10.76
C ARG A 287 -14.34 -12.18 9.64
N ALA A 288 -13.43 -13.09 9.97
CA ALA A 288 -12.82 -14.03 9.03
C ALA A 288 -13.88 -14.93 8.38
N LYS A 289 -14.78 -15.53 9.18
CA LYS A 289 -15.87 -16.36 8.67
C LYS A 289 -16.76 -15.58 7.71
N LYS A 290 -17.19 -14.36 8.07
CA LYS A 290 -18.02 -13.52 7.19
C LYS A 290 -17.31 -13.25 5.85
N ARG A 291 -16.02 -12.88 5.90
CA ARG A 291 -15.22 -12.54 4.71
C ARG A 291 -14.98 -13.76 3.82
N ILE A 292 -14.55 -14.89 4.39
CA ILE A 292 -14.34 -16.15 3.67
C ILE A 292 -15.65 -16.61 3.01
N THR A 293 -16.76 -16.58 3.74
CA THR A 293 -18.08 -16.97 3.21
C THR A 293 -18.43 -16.11 2.00
N GLY A 294 -18.31 -14.78 2.12
CA GLY A 294 -18.60 -13.87 1.01
C GLY A 294 -17.65 -14.02 -0.18
N ILE A 295 -16.39 -14.41 0.01
CA ILE A 295 -15.47 -14.74 -1.08
C ILE A 295 -15.95 -16.01 -1.79
N VAL A 296 -16.22 -17.09 -1.05
CA VAL A 296 -16.70 -18.36 -1.60
C VAL A 296 -18.01 -18.17 -2.37
N GLU A 297 -18.99 -17.49 -1.78
CA GLU A 297 -20.28 -17.21 -2.42
C GLU A 297 -20.10 -16.42 -3.72
N SER A 298 -19.25 -15.39 -3.72
CA SER A 298 -18.95 -14.61 -4.94
C SER A 298 -18.31 -15.47 -6.02
N PHE A 299 -17.36 -16.33 -5.65
CA PHE A 299 -16.70 -17.22 -6.61
C PHE A 299 -17.66 -18.26 -7.21
N ILE A 300 -18.60 -18.78 -6.42
CA ILE A 300 -19.66 -19.67 -6.92
C ILE A 300 -20.59 -18.91 -7.88
N GLU A 301 -21.13 -17.77 -7.45
CA GLU A 301 -22.09 -16.98 -8.23
C GLU A 301 -21.51 -16.51 -9.57
N LEU A 302 -20.24 -16.09 -9.56
CA LEU A 302 -19.55 -15.58 -10.75
C LEU A 302 -18.96 -16.70 -11.64
N GLY A 303 -19.14 -17.98 -11.28
CA GLY A 303 -18.61 -19.11 -12.05
C GLY A 303 -17.08 -19.18 -12.07
N LEU A 304 -16.44 -18.78 -10.97
CA LEU A 304 -14.99 -18.72 -10.80
C LEU A 304 -14.41 -19.91 -10.01
N LEU A 305 -15.23 -20.85 -9.53
CA LEU A 305 -14.79 -22.13 -8.96
C LEU A 305 -14.85 -23.24 -10.02
#